data_AF-A0A4P6A7Q4-F1
#
_entry.id   AF-A0A4P6A7Q4-F1
#
_cell.length_a   1.000
_cell.length_b   1.000
_cell.length_c   1.000
_cell.angle_alpha   90.00
_cell.angle_beta   90.00
_cell.angle_gamma   90.00
#
_symmetry.space_group_name_H-M   'P 1'
#
loop_
_entity.id
_entity.type
_entity.pdbx_description
1 polymer ?
#
loop_
_entity_poly.entity_id
_entity_poly.type
_entity_poly.pdbx_seq_one_letter_code
_entity_poly.pdbx_strand_id
1 'polypeptide(L)' 'MSTESENVDITVEKLQLDLLMFFDNDHVTMNEWLNLPLPILSDECPRNMFDTAEQRQRLFQILEAMKYGEMA' A
#
# COMPACT_ATOMS: atom_id res chain seq x y z
N MET A 1 -8.19 -12.94 22.73
CA MET A 1 -8.45 -12.61 21.32
C MET A 1 -7.11 -12.21 20.74
N SER A 2 -6.42 -13.17 20.12
CA SER A 2 -5.16 -12.89 19.45
C SER A 2 -5.52 -12.42 18.06
N THR A 3 -5.17 -11.18 17.71
CA THR A 3 -5.20 -10.73 16.33
C THR A 3 -4.12 -11.55 15.62
N GLU A 4 -4.53 -12.71 15.13
CA GLU A 4 -3.84 -13.42 14.08
C GLU A 4 -3.88 -12.45 12.91
N SER A 5 -2.89 -11.57 12.82
CA SER A 5 -2.55 -10.90 11.57
C SER A 5 -2.17 -12.04 10.65
N GLU A 6 -3.18 -12.63 10.02
CA GLU A 6 -3.04 -13.50 8.87
C GLU A 6 -2.04 -12.76 7.98
N ASN A 7 -0.82 -13.29 7.88
CA ASN A 7 0.15 -12.78 6.93
C ASN A 7 -0.40 -13.21 5.57
N VAL A 8 -1.41 -12.46 5.11
CA VAL A 8 -1.98 -12.63 3.79
C VAL A 8 -0.81 -12.33 2.87
N ASP A 9 -0.33 -13.33 2.14
CA ASP A 9 0.72 -13.12 1.16
C ASP A 9 0.17 -12.14 0.11
N ILE A 10 0.50 -10.85 0.29
CA ILE A 10 0.08 -9.80 -0.61
C ILE A 10 0.95 -9.93 -1.86
N THR A 11 0.44 -10.63 -2.86
CA THR A 11 1.09 -10.71 -4.18
C THR A 11 1.19 -9.32 -4.80
N VAL A 12 2.20 -9.11 -5.66
CA VAL A 12 2.36 -7.85 -6.40
C VAL A 12 1.10 -7.53 -7.19
N GLU A 13 0.51 -8.52 -7.85
CA GLU A 13 -0.72 -8.36 -8.65
C GLU A 13 -1.91 -7.93 -7.79
N LYS A 14 -2.09 -8.54 -6.61
CA LYS A 14 -3.16 -8.15 -5.68
C LYS A 14 -2.99 -6.70 -5.23
N LEU A 15 -1.78 -6.31 -4.84
CA LEU A 15 -1.49 -4.94 -4.40
C LEU A 15 -1.71 -3.91 -5.51
N GLN A 16 -1.32 -4.23 -6.74
CA GLN A 16 -1.57 -3.37 -7.90
C GLN A 16 -3.06 -3.21 -8.20
N LEU A 17 -3.85 -4.29 -8.08
CA LEU A 17 -5.31 -4.23 -8.25
C LEU A 17 -5.96 -3.39 -7.15
N ASP A 18 -5.57 -3.56 -5.89
CA ASP A 18 -6.09 -2.78 -4.77
C ASP A 18 -5.76 -1.29 -4.92
N LEU A 19 -4.52 -0.96 -5.31
CA LEU A 19 -4.13 0.42 -5.63
C LEU A 19 -4.95 0.99 -6.78
N LEU A 20 -5.12 0.22 -7.86
CA LEU A 20 -5.90 0.67 -9.01
C LEU A 20 -7.35 0.97 -8.60
N MET A 21 -7.96 0.12 -7.77
CA MET A 21 -9.30 0.35 -7.23
C MET A 21 -9.36 1.56 -6.29
N PHE A 22 -8.33 1.76 -5.45
CA PHE A 22 -8.24 2.91 -4.55
C PHE A 22 -8.19 4.24 -5.30
N PHE A 23 -7.47 4.28 -6.43
CA PHE A 23 -7.36 5.45 -7.29
C PHE A 23 -8.44 5.53 -8.38
N ASP A 24 -9.56 4.82 -8.26
CA ASP A 24 -10.67 4.82 -9.23
C ASP A 24 -10.23 4.50 -10.68
N ASN A 25 -9.27 3.59 -10.83
CA ASN A 25 -8.60 3.25 -12.09
C ASN A 25 -7.79 4.40 -12.73
N ASP A 26 -7.50 5.46 -11.99
CA ASP A 26 -6.62 6.53 -12.44
C ASP A 26 -5.14 6.12 -12.30
N HIS A 27 -4.61 5.59 -13.39
CA HIS A 27 -3.21 5.21 -13.50
C HIS A 27 -2.25 6.40 -13.37
N VAL A 28 -2.66 7.62 -13.72
CA VAL A 28 -1.80 8.81 -13.64
C VAL A 28 -1.62 9.19 -12.18
N THR A 29 -2.72 9.40 -11.47
CA THR A 29 -2.71 9.74 -10.05
C THR A 29 -2.05 8.64 -9.22
N MET A 30 -2.34 7.37 -9.51
CA MET A 30 -1.68 6.23 -8.86
C MET A 30 -0.16 6.27 -9.09
N ASN A 31 0.28 6.46 -10.33
CA ASN A 31 1.70 6.50 -10.65
C ASN A 31 2.40 7.70 -10.00
N GLU A 32 1.77 8.87 -9.95
CA GLU A 32 2.30 10.02 -9.22
C GLU A 32 2.46 9.69 -7.73
N TRP A 33 1.43 9.17 -7.09
CA TRP A 33 1.48 8.76 -5.68
C TRP A 33 2.58 7.73 -5.41
N LEU A 34 2.76 6.75 -6.30
CA LEU A 34 3.82 5.75 -6.17
C LEU A 34 5.24 6.34 -6.22
N ASN A 35 5.43 7.51 -6.84
CA ASN A 35 6.71 8.22 -6.92
C ASN A 35 6.85 9.34 -5.87
N LEU A 36 5.81 9.62 -5.10
CA LEU A 36 5.88 10.62 -4.03
C LEU A 36 6.56 9.99 -2.79
N PRO A 37 7.62 10.61 -2.25
CA PRO A 37 8.19 10.18 -0.98
C PRO A 37 7.16 10.41 0.13
N LEU A 38 6.85 9.37 0.90
CA LEU A 38 5.86 9.46 1.97
C LEU A 38 6.54 9.48 3.35
N PRO A 39 6.18 10.42 4.25
CA PRO A 39 6.74 10.46 5.61
C PRO A 39 6.53 9.17 6.40
N ILE A 40 5.38 8.50 6.22
CA ILE A 40 5.06 7.21 6.87
C ILE A 40 5.98 6.06 6.41
N LEU A 41 6.64 6.24 5.27
CA LEU A 41 7.67 5.36 4.73
C LEU A 41 9.09 5.89 4.96
N SER A 42 9.29 6.82 5.90
CA SER A 42 10.59 7.46 6.15
C SER A 42 11.14 8.15 4.89
N ASP A 43 10.27 8.86 4.17
CA ASP A 43 10.55 9.54 2.90
C ASP A 43 10.91 8.61 1.73
N GLU A 44 10.63 7.31 1.87
CA GLU A 44 10.74 6.37 0.75
C GLU A 44 9.49 6.41 -0.15
N CYS A 45 9.69 6.11 -1.44
CA CYS A 45 8.61 6.04 -2.41
C CYS A 45 7.86 4.70 -2.30
N PRO A 46 6.51 4.68 -2.31
CA PRO A 46 5.71 3.45 -2.31
C PRO A 46 6.09 2.44 -3.40
N ARG A 47 6.56 2.93 -4.55
CA ARG A 47 7.07 2.09 -5.65
C ARG A 47 8.16 1.12 -5.22
N ASN A 48 8.97 1.45 -4.23
CA ASN A 48 10.04 0.58 -3.77
C ASN A 48 9.53 -0.55 -2.85
N MET A 49 8.32 -0.42 -2.30
CA MET A 49 7.72 -1.36 -1.36
C MET A 49 7.19 -2.66 -2.01
N PHE A 50 7.39 -2.85 -3.31
CA PHE A 50 6.91 -4.04 -4.03
C PHE A 50 7.89 -5.21 -3.99
N ASP A 51 9.13 -4.99 -3.50
CA ASP A 51 10.23 -5.95 -3.59
C ASP A 51 10.02 -7.18 -2.68
N THR A 52 9.67 -6.96 -1.41
CA THR A 52 9.50 -8.03 -0.43
C THR A 52 8.05 -8.21 -0.01
N ALA A 53 7.70 -9.40 0.52
CA ALA A 53 6.35 -9.65 1.06
C ALA A 53 6.03 -8.72 2.23
N GLU A 54 7.01 -8.46 3.10
CA GLU A 54 6.86 -7.58 4.25
C GLU A 54 6.58 -6.12 3.83
N GLN A 55 7.30 -5.63 2.82
CA GLN A 55 7.07 -4.29 2.29
C GLN A 55 5.69 -4.17 1.61
N ARG A 56 5.30 -5.18 0.84
CA ARG A 56 3.96 -5.24 0.21
C ARG A 56 2.84 -5.21 1.24
N GLN A 57 2.99 -6.00 2.31
CA GLN A 57 2.05 -6.02 3.43
C GLN A 57 1.98 -4.67 4.14
N ARG A 58 3.12 -4.01 4.36
CA ARG A 58 3.15 -2.66 4.95
C ARG A 58 2.47 -1.63 4.05
N LEU A 59 2.71 -1.67 2.74
CA LEU A 59 2.05 -0.77 1.79
C LEU A 59 0.53 -0.98 1.77
N PHE A 60 0.09 -2.24 1.82
CA PHE A 60 -1.33 -2.58 1.92
C PHE A 60 -1.98 -2.00 3.17
N GLN A 61 -1.34 -2.14 4.34
CA GLN A 61 -1.85 -1.55 5.60
C GLN A 61 -1.96 -0.02 5.53
N ILE A 62 -1.00 0.66 4.90
CA ILE A 62 -1.05 2.11 4.69
C ILE A 62 -2.24 2.48 3.80
N LEU A 63 -2.47 1.72 2.74
CA LEU A 63 -3.61 1.92 1.84
C LEU A 63 -4.94 1.75 2.58
N GLU A 64 -5.07 0.71 3.41
CA GLU A 64 -6.27 0.48 4.23
C GLU A 64 -6.49 1.60 5.25
N ALA A 65 -5.44 2.01 5.96
CA ALA A 65 -5.51 3.12 6.92
C ALA A 65 -5.97 4.42 6.24
N MET A 66 -5.45 4.73 5.05
CA MET A 66 -5.87 5.88 4.25
C MET A 66 -7.33 5.76 3.78
N LYS A 67 -7.78 4.57 3.40
CA LYS A 67 -9.14 4.29 2.91
C LYS A 67 -10.20 4.49 3.99
N TYR A 68 -9.91 4.05 5.22
CA TYR A 68 -10.84 4.14 6.34
C TYR A 68 -10.68 5.42 7.18
N GLY A 69 -9.71 6.27 6.83
CA GLY A 69 -9.43 7.51 7.55
C GLY A 69 -8.90 7.27 8.97
N GLU A 70 -8.42 6.05 9.26
CA GLU A 70 -7.72 5.73 10.50
C GLU A 70 -6.31 6.30 10.40
N MET A 71 -6.20 7.61 10.63
CA MET A 71 -4.93 8.25 10.91
C MET A 71 -4.47 7.75 12.28
N ALA A 72 -3.49 6.83 12.29
CA ALA A 72 -2.66 6.59 13.47
C ALA A 72 -1.73 7.79 13.73
#